data_AF-A0ABD5DDX3-F1
#
_entry.id   AF-A0ABD5DDX3-F1
#
_cell.length_a   1.000
_cell.length_b   1.000
_cell.length_c   1.000
_cell.angle_alpha   90.00
_cell.angle_beta   90.00
_cell.angle_gamma   90.00
#
_symmetry.space_group_name_H-M   'P 1'
#
loop_
_entity.id
_entity.type
_entity.pdbx_description
1 polymer ?
#
loop_
_entity_poly.entity_id
_entity_poly.type
_entity_poly.pdbx_seq_one_letter_code
_entity_poly.pdbx_strand_id
1 'polypeptide(L)'
;KRQVPGDRIWVREAFRVHSRATDVATLVYKASERNSWTEQTHRVPVAICNEPATPEKWTPSLHMPRWASRIPLEITNVRVERLNAISEEDARAEGII
;
A
#
# COMPACT_ATOMS: atom_id res chain seq x y z
N LYS A 1 -15.79 7.86 9.42
CA LYS A 1 -15.14 7.38 10.67
C LYS A 1 -13.99 8.32 10.97
N ARG A 2 -13.87 8.83 12.20
CA ARG A 2 -12.72 9.64 12.62
C ARG A 2 -11.60 8.69 13.01
N GLN A 3 -10.40 8.91 12.49
CA GLN A 3 -9.20 8.16 12.86
C GLN A 3 -8.61 8.75 14.15
N VAL A 4 -8.01 7.92 14.99
CA VAL A 4 -7.39 8.35 16.26
C VAL A 4 -5.94 7.88 16.36
N PRO A 5 -5.09 8.54 17.17
CA PRO A 5 -3.75 8.04 17.45
C PRO A 5 -3.79 6.60 17.97
N GLY A 6 -2.87 5.76 17.48
CA GLY A 6 -2.83 4.32 17.74
C GLY A 6 -3.60 3.47 16.72
N ASP A 7 -4.44 4.06 15.86
CA ASP A 7 -5.03 3.34 14.74
C ASP A 7 -3.94 2.89 13.75
N ARG A 8 -4.14 1.71 13.14
CA ARG A 8 -3.25 1.18 12.10
C ARG A 8 -3.89 1.32 10.73
N ILE A 9 -3.19 2.02 9.85
CA ILE A 9 -3.53 2.12 8.43
C ILE A 9 -2.49 1.36 7.61
N TRP A 10 -2.75 1.25 6.32
CA TRP A 10 -1.85 0.60 5.41
C TRP A 10 -1.78 1.41 4.12
N VAL A 11 -0.59 1.51 3.56
CA VAL A 11 -0.38 2.14 2.26
C VAL A 11 -1.18 1.36 1.22
N ARG A 12 -1.83 2.05 0.29
CA ARG A 12 -2.60 1.42 -0.79
C ARG A 12 -2.00 1.77 -2.14
N GLU A 13 -1.71 0.75 -2.93
CA GLU A 13 -1.06 0.88 -4.23
C GLU A 13 -1.84 0.05 -5.27
N ALA A 14 -1.73 0.42 -6.54
CA ALA A 14 -2.23 -0.43 -7.61
C ALA A 14 -1.34 -1.68 -7.72
N PHE A 15 -1.95 -2.86 -7.66
CA PHE A 15 -1.25 -4.14 -7.61
C PHE A 15 -1.92 -5.18 -8.52
N ARG A 16 -1.23 -6.27 -8.82
CA ARG A 16 -1.79 -7.46 -9.47
C ARG A 16 -1.20 -8.72 -8.86
N VAL A 17 -1.98 -9.80 -8.84
CA VAL A 17 -1.47 -11.13 -8.51
C VAL A 17 -0.86 -11.72 -9.78
N HIS A 18 0.47 -11.75 -9.83
CA HIS A 18 1.22 -12.19 -11.02
C HIS A 18 1.28 -13.71 -11.14
N SER A 19 1.45 -14.42 -10.03
CA SER A 19 1.41 -15.88 -10.02
C SER A 19 0.92 -16.41 -8.68
N ARG A 20 0.37 -17.63 -8.70
CA ARG A 20 -0.10 -18.34 -7.51
C ARG A 20 0.38 -19.78 -7.63
N ALA A 21 1.37 -20.14 -6.82
CA ALA A 21 1.85 -21.52 -6.67
C ALA A 21 1.04 -22.24 -5.58
N THR A 22 1.45 -23.45 -5.21
CA THR A 22 0.79 -24.26 -4.18
C THR A 22 0.88 -23.63 -2.79
N ASP A 23 1.99 -22.94 -2.51
CA ASP A 23 2.36 -22.40 -1.20
C ASP A 23 2.35 -20.86 -1.16
N VAL A 24 2.76 -20.22 -2.26
CA VAL A 24 2.99 -18.77 -2.32
C VAL A 24 2.31 -18.12 -3.53
N ALA A 25 1.71 -16.94 -3.28
CA ALA A 25 1.27 -16.02 -4.30
C ALA A 25 2.26 -14.86 -4.43
N THR A 26 2.53 -14.46 -5.66
CA THR A 26 3.46 -13.39 -6.01
C THR A 26 2.69 -12.18 -6.53
N LEU A 27 2.98 -11.03 -5.95
CA LEU A 27 2.35 -9.75 -6.26
C LEU A 27 3.35 -8.83 -6.96
N VAL A 28 2.81 -8.01 -7.85
CA VAL A 28 3.54 -6.93 -8.52
C VAL A 28 2.77 -5.63 -8.31
N TYR A 29 3.49 -4.54 -8.08
CA TYR A 29 2.92 -3.21 -7.84
C TYR A 29 3.28 -2.28 -8.98
N LYS A 30 2.32 -1.44 -9.37
CA LYS A 30 2.46 -0.52 -10.51
C LYS A 30 3.61 0.48 -10.30
N ALA A 31 3.78 0.92 -9.06
CA ALA A 31 4.88 1.81 -8.66
C ALA A 31 6.27 1.16 -8.78
N SER A 32 6.35 -0.18 -8.84
CA SER A 32 7.60 -0.93 -8.99
C SER A 32 7.89 -1.36 -10.43
N GLU A 33 7.02 -1.05 -11.41
CA GLU A 33 7.19 -1.46 -12.82
C GLU A 33 8.45 -0.90 -13.48
N ARG A 34 9.05 0.17 -12.94
CA ARG A 34 10.30 0.75 -13.45
C ARG A 34 11.53 -0.13 -13.22
N ASN A 35 11.45 -1.12 -12.33
CA ASN A 35 12.64 -1.79 -11.82
C ASN A 35 13.04 -3.07 -12.57
N SER A 36 12.08 -3.84 -13.12
CA SER A 36 12.27 -4.95 -14.07
C SER A 36 11.00 -5.80 -14.12
N TRP A 37 10.67 -6.43 -15.26
CA TRP A 37 9.62 -7.44 -15.37
C TRP A 37 9.80 -8.64 -14.42
N THR A 38 11.04 -8.90 -13.97
CA THR A 38 11.38 -10.00 -13.06
C THR A 38 11.38 -9.62 -11.58
N GLU A 39 11.17 -8.35 -11.24
CA GLU A 39 11.09 -7.91 -9.84
C GLU A 39 9.69 -8.23 -9.27
N GLN A 40 9.47 -9.52 -9.09
CA GLN A 40 8.38 -10.12 -8.33
C GLN A 40 8.51 -9.68 -6.87
N THR A 41 8.02 -8.48 -6.58
CA THR A 41 8.44 -7.65 -5.44
C THR A 41 7.81 -8.05 -4.10
N HIS A 42 6.81 -8.94 -4.09
CA HIS A 42 6.20 -9.35 -2.84
C HIS A 42 5.58 -10.75 -2.92
N ARG A 43 5.89 -11.58 -1.92
CA ARG A 43 5.43 -12.96 -1.80
C ARG A 43 4.57 -13.07 -0.55
N VAL A 44 3.36 -13.59 -0.70
CA VAL A 44 2.44 -13.87 0.41
C VAL A 44 2.03 -15.34 0.39
N PRO A 45 1.81 -15.98 1.55
CA PRO A 45 1.23 -17.32 1.58
C PRO A 45 -0.12 -17.37 0.84
N VAL A 46 -0.34 -18.44 0.09
CA VAL A 46 -1.60 -18.72 -0.64
C VAL A 46 -2.81 -18.73 0.28
N ALA A 47 -2.63 -19.13 1.55
CA ALA A 47 -3.66 -19.10 2.58
C ALA A 47 -4.17 -17.68 2.91
N ILE A 48 -3.36 -16.65 2.66
CA ILE A 48 -3.72 -15.24 2.91
C ILE A 48 -4.25 -14.57 1.63
N CYS A 49 -3.72 -14.96 0.47
CA CYS A 49 -4.18 -14.45 -0.82
C CYS A 49 -5.56 -15.03 -1.18
N ASN A 50 -6.60 -14.20 -1.12
CA ASN A 50 -7.96 -14.58 -1.49
C ASN A 50 -8.33 -14.24 -2.95
N GLU A 51 -7.38 -13.74 -3.74
CA GLU A 51 -7.59 -13.36 -5.15
C GLU A 51 -6.90 -14.37 -6.11
N PRO A 52 -7.49 -14.63 -7.29
CA PRO A 52 -6.85 -15.47 -8.31
C PRO A 52 -5.64 -14.78 -8.93
N ALA A 53 -4.73 -15.55 -9.54
CA ALA A 53 -3.65 -14.98 -10.33
C ALA A 53 -4.21 -14.37 -11.62
N THR A 54 -4.09 -13.05 -11.76
CA THR A 54 -4.50 -12.30 -12.96
C THR A 54 -3.32 -11.45 -13.44
N PRO A 55 -2.36 -12.05 -14.16
CA PRO A 55 -1.11 -11.38 -14.54
C PRO A 55 -1.32 -10.14 -15.40
N GLU A 56 -2.43 -10.06 -16.13
CA GLU A 56 -2.73 -8.94 -17.04
C GLU A 56 -3.64 -7.87 -16.43
N LYS A 57 -4.29 -8.16 -15.30
CA LYS A 57 -5.29 -7.28 -14.71
C LYS A 57 -4.75 -6.58 -13.47
N TRP A 58 -4.72 -5.25 -13.52
CA TRP A 58 -4.41 -4.41 -12.37
C TRP A 58 -5.64 -4.19 -11.48
N THR A 59 -5.45 -4.36 -10.18
CA THR A 59 -6.38 -3.94 -9.14
C THR A 59 -5.99 -2.53 -8.69
N PRO A 60 -6.89 -1.54 -8.82
CA PRO A 60 -6.66 -0.18 -8.34
C PRO A 60 -6.42 -0.11 -6.83
N SER A 61 -5.69 0.89 -6.36
CA SER A 61 -5.37 1.11 -4.94
C SER A 61 -6.62 1.19 -4.05
N LEU A 62 -7.74 1.69 -4.58
CA LEU A 62 -9.02 1.77 -3.85
C LEU A 62 -9.55 0.39 -3.45
N HIS A 63 -9.30 -0.63 -4.26
CA HIS A 63 -9.73 -2.01 -4.03
C HIS A 63 -8.66 -2.86 -3.36
N MET A 64 -7.54 -2.27 -2.94
CA MET A 64 -6.43 -3.02 -2.37
C MET A 64 -6.79 -3.62 -1.00
N PRO A 65 -6.76 -4.96 -0.85
CA PRO A 65 -7.00 -5.60 0.43
C PRO A 65 -5.80 -5.38 1.36
N ARG A 66 -6.03 -5.47 2.68
CA ARG A 66 -5.00 -5.22 3.70
C ARG A 66 -3.80 -6.17 3.57
N TRP A 67 -4.03 -7.42 3.21
CA TRP A 67 -2.98 -8.42 3.10
C TRP A 67 -2.01 -8.14 1.94
N ALA A 68 -2.43 -7.35 0.95
CA ALA A 68 -1.59 -6.94 -0.17
C ALA A 68 -0.80 -5.66 0.13
N SER A 69 -0.89 -5.09 1.35
CA SER A 69 -0.05 -3.95 1.70
C SER A 69 1.36 -4.40 2.11
N ARG A 70 2.35 -3.71 1.56
CA ARG A 70 3.76 -3.86 1.96
C ARG A 70 4.13 -3.05 3.19
N ILE A 71 3.38 -1.98 3.48
CA ILE A 71 3.74 -0.98 4.48
C ILE A 71 2.55 -0.76 5.42
N PRO A 72 2.62 -1.28 6.66
CA PRO A 72 1.73 -0.87 7.74
C PRO A 72 2.20 0.46 8.33
N LEU A 73 1.27 1.36 8.63
CA LEU A 73 1.55 2.64 9.29
C LEU A 73 0.68 2.78 10.54
N GLU A 74 1.25 3.37 11.58
CA GLU A 74 0.54 3.74 12.80
C GLU A 74 0.25 5.25 12.77
N ILE A 75 -0.96 5.64 13.17
CA ILE A 75 -1.31 7.04 13.33
C ILE A 75 -0.72 7.54 14.65
N THR A 76 0.27 8.43 14.58
CA THR A 76 0.94 8.99 15.76
C THR A 76 0.24 10.22 16.32
N ASN A 77 -0.42 11.01 15.48
CA ASN A 77 -1.14 12.22 15.88
C ASN A 77 -2.29 12.53 14.92
N VAL A 78 -3.38 13.12 15.44
CA VAL A 78 -4.50 13.62 14.64
C VAL A 78 -4.87 15.00 15.15
N ARG A 79 -4.70 16.02 14.32
CA ARG A 79 -5.04 17.42 14.63
C ARG A 79 -6.03 17.98 13.61
N VAL A 80 -6.72 19.05 13.97
CA VAL A 80 -7.65 19.77 13.08
C VAL A 80 -7.02 21.11 12.75
N GLU A 81 -6.85 21.38 11.46
CA GLU A 81 -6.22 22.61 10.96
C GLU A 81 -7.12 23.28 9.92
N ARG A 82 -6.99 24.60 9.77
CA ARG A 82 -7.66 25.33 8.68
C ARG A 82 -6.88 25.12 7.38
N LEU A 83 -7.60 25.04 6.26
CA LEU A 83 -7.00 24.97 4.93
C LEU A 83 -6.05 26.18 4.74
N ASN A 84 -4.80 25.92 4.33
CA ASN A 84 -3.70 26.88 4.17
C ASN A 84 -3.08 27.46 5.46
N ALA A 85 -3.35 26.90 6.64
CA ALA A 85 -2.73 27.34 7.90
C ALA A 85 -1.44 26.56 8.27
N ILE A 86 -0.88 25.79 7.34
CA ILE A 86 0.33 24.99 7.56
C ILE A 86 1.57 25.90 7.71
N SER A 87 2.39 25.66 8.73
CA SER A 87 3.66 26.36 8.90
C SER A 87 4.75 25.77 7.97
N GLU A 88 5.82 26.51 7.71
CA GLU A 88 6.96 25.98 6.94
C GLU A 88 7.64 24.80 7.67
N GLU A 89 7.66 24.82 9.00
CA GLU A 89 8.20 23.73 9.83
C GLU A 89 7.36 22.46 9.70
N ASP A 90 6.03 22.58 9.73
CA ASP A 90 5.11 21.46 9.53
C ASP A 90 5.23 20.90 8.10
N ALA A 91 5.36 21.76 7.10
CA ALA A 91 5.56 21.33 5.72
C ALA A 91 6.85 20.51 5.55
N ARG A 92 7.96 20.93 6.18
CA ARG A 92 9.20 20.16 6.20
C ARG A 92 9.05 18.83 6.95
N ALA A 93 8.31 18.82 8.07
CA ALA A 93 8.00 17.59 8.80
C ALA A 93 7.15 16.60 7.98
N GLU A 94 6.33 17.09 7.04
CA GLU A 94 5.55 16.29 6.09
C GLU A 94 6.35 15.83 4.85
N GLY A 95 7.62 16.23 4.73
CA GLY A 95 8.52 15.76 3.68
C GLY A 95 8.60 16.66 2.45
N ILE A 96 8.22 17.94 2.54
CA ILE A 96 8.65 18.94 1.55
C ILE A 96 10.16 19.13 1.64
N ILE A 97 10.84 18.94 0.50
CA ILE A 97 12.29 19.13 0.30
C ILE A 97 12.50 20.27 -0.70
#